data_AF-A0A9C8KVA1-F1
#
_entry.id   AF-A0A9C8KVA1-F1
#
_cell.length_a   1.000
_cell.length_b   1.000
_cell.length_c   1.000
_cell.angle_alpha   90.00
_cell.angle_beta   90.00
_cell.angle_gamma   90.00
#
_symmetry.space_group_name_H-M   'P 1'
#
loop_
_entity.id
_entity.type
_entity.pdbx_description
1 polymer ?
#
loop_
_entity_poly.entity_id
_entity_poly.type
_entity_poly.pdbx_seq_one_letter_code
_entity_poly.pdbx_strand_id
1 'polypeptide(L)'
;MMAATVQLCSRSVASGRLRSTRKLPSGSCMEKFRSSRSGGEGWQRLSLGGRRYVGQGRLFEPFDWYLLTAEREDIFYSSVGKIYQRTAVILIASLIIALGLLIVFSNILTKPIKDMVSVIQDIISTGDLSKNVTLWYQDEVGQLGHYFNQMTGELDSAYGQIKKYAYEMALWSTSPRAWRG
;
A
#
# COMPACT_ATOMS: atom_id res chain seq x y z
N MET A 1 2.14 -33.65 10.17
CA MET A 1 1.33 -34.77 9.66
C MET A 1 -0.13 -34.51 10.05
N MET A 2 -0.97 -34.14 9.08
CA MET A 2 -2.43 -34.00 9.29
C MET A 2 -3.03 -35.40 9.35
N ALA A 3 -3.83 -35.68 10.38
CA ALA A 3 -4.40 -37.01 10.61
C ALA A 3 -5.72 -37.14 9.86
N ALA A 4 -5.63 -37.32 8.54
CA ALA A 4 -6.78 -37.60 7.70
C ALA A 4 -7.55 -38.79 8.27
N THR A 5 -8.76 -38.54 8.78
CA THR A 5 -9.61 -39.59 9.31
C THR A 5 -10.30 -40.27 8.13
N VAL A 6 -9.81 -41.46 7.78
CA VAL A 6 -10.41 -42.33 6.76
C VAL A 6 -11.51 -43.15 7.42
N GLN A 7 -12.75 -42.99 6.98
CA GLN A 7 -13.88 -43.76 7.49
C GLN A 7 -14.53 -44.57 6.35
N LEU A 8 -14.61 -45.88 6.55
CA LEU A 8 -15.30 -46.80 5.66
C LEU A 8 -16.74 -46.99 6.12
N CYS A 9 -17.71 -46.78 5.23
CA CYS A 9 -19.11 -47.04 5.48
C CYS A 9 -19.62 -48.09 4.48
N SER A 10 -20.00 -49.26 4.96
CA SER A 10 -20.59 -50.35 4.16
C SER A 10 -22.10 -50.22 4.10
N ARG A 11 -22.70 -50.55 2.95
CA ARG A 11 -24.16 -50.56 2.72
C ARG A 11 -24.89 -51.68 3.47
N SER A 12 -24.17 -52.69 3.97
CA SER A 12 -24.74 -53.94 4.51
C SER A 12 -25.12 -53.91 6.01
N VAL A 13 -25.10 -52.76 6.69
CA VAL A 13 -25.31 -52.72 8.15
C VAL A 13 -26.79 -52.52 8.51
N ALA A 14 -27.60 -53.56 8.28
CA ALA A 14 -28.85 -53.79 9.01
C ALA A 14 -28.60 -54.34 10.44
N SER A 15 -27.33 -54.55 10.82
CA SER A 15 -26.92 -55.09 12.12
C SER A 15 -25.86 -54.22 12.79
N GLY A 16 -26.27 -53.02 13.22
CA GLY A 16 -25.84 -52.34 14.46
C GLY A 16 -24.40 -52.43 14.99
N ARG A 17 -23.36 -52.65 14.19
CA ARG A 17 -21.98 -52.70 14.69
C ARG A 17 -20.99 -52.05 13.73
N LEU A 18 -20.97 -50.72 13.77
CA LEU A 18 -19.91 -49.91 13.15
C LEU A 18 -18.60 -50.10 13.93
N ARG A 19 -17.63 -50.82 13.37
CA ARG A 19 -16.23 -50.70 13.80
C ARG A 19 -15.65 -49.43 13.19
N SER A 20 -15.90 -48.32 13.87
CA SER A 20 -15.17 -47.07 13.66
C SER A 20 -13.97 -47.04 14.62
N THR A 21 -12.79 -46.72 14.10
CA THR A 21 -11.60 -46.46 14.92
C THR A 21 -11.68 -45.12 15.68
N ARG A 22 -12.74 -44.32 15.48
CA ARG A 22 -13.14 -43.22 16.35
C ARG A 22 -14.61 -42.84 16.10
N LYS A 23 -15.52 -43.38 16.94
CA LYS A 23 -17.00 -43.26 16.82
C LYS A 23 -17.46 -41.85 16.43
N LEU A 24 -17.98 -41.71 15.20
CA LEU A 24 -18.94 -40.65 14.85
C LEU A 24 -20.38 -41.15 15.11
N PRO A 25 -21.35 -40.25 15.33
CA PRO A 25 -22.75 -40.63 15.50
C PRO A 25 -23.28 -41.35 14.25
N SER A 26 -23.80 -42.56 14.44
CA SER A 26 -24.03 -43.58 13.42
C SER A 26 -25.15 -43.30 12.41
N GLY A 27 -25.92 -42.21 12.57
CA GLY A 27 -27.09 -41.94 11.72
C GLY A 27 -26.89 -40.94 10.58
N SER A 28 -25.91 -40.03 10.66
CA SER A 28 -25.92 -38.81 9.83
C SER A 28 -24.99 -38.82 8.60
N CYS A 29 -24.15 -39.84 8.43
CA CYS A 29 -23.11 -39.81 7.40
C CYS A 29 -23.65 -40.17 6.01
N MET A 30 -24.53 -41.18 5.93
CA MET A 30 -25.02 -41.68 4.64
C MET A 30 -26.07 -40.76 4.01
N GLU A 31 -26.99 -40.19 4.81
CA GLU A 31 -28.00 -39.24 4.31
C GLU A 31 -27.38 -37.95 3.78
N LYS A 32 -26.47 -37.34 4.54
CA LYS A 32 -25.81 -36.08 4.15
C LYS A 32 -24.89 -36.25 2.94
N PHE A 33 -24.31 -37.43 2.75
CA PHE A 33 -23.54 -37.74 1.55
C PHE A 33 -24.45 -38.02 0.34
N ARG A 34 -25.60 -38.69 0.54
CA ARG A 34 -26.57 -38.96 -0.52
C ARG A 34 -27.16 -37.67 -1.10
N SER A 35 -27.40 -36.65 -0.26
CA SER A 35 -27.78 -35.31 -0.72
C SER A 35 -26.67 -34.56 -1.47
N SER A 36 -25.40 -34.99 -1.34
CA SER A 36 -24.25 -34.40 -2.03
C SER A 36 -23.86 -35.12 -3.34
N ARG A 37 -24.55 -36.21 -3.68
CA ARG A 37 -24.35 -36.99 -4.92
C ARG A 37 -24.71 -36.22 -6.19
N SER A 38 -25.42 -35.09 -6.08
CA SER A 38 -25.75 -34.20 -7.20
C SER A 38 -24.59 -33.30 -7.65
N GLY A 39 -23.49 -33.24 -6.89
CA GLY A 39 -22.39 -32.30 -7.12
C GLY A 39 -21.02 -32.95 -7.15
N GLY A 40 -20.77 -33.81 -8.15
CA GLY A 40 -19.45 -34.13 -8.69
C GLY A 40 -18.38 -34.70 -7.76
N GLU A 41 -17.36 -35.29 -8.37
CA GLU A 41 -16.14 -35.70 -7.68
C GLU A 41 -15.36 -34.46 -7.19
N GLY A 42 -15.45 -34.11 -5.89
CA GLY A 42 -14.78 -32.91 -5.38
C GLY A 42 -14.76 -32.77 -3.85
N TRP A 43 -14.10 -31.71 -3.37
CA TRP A 43 -14.06 -31.35 -1.95
C TRP A 43 -15.43 -30.84 -1.49
N GLN A 44 -16.03 -31.54 -0.53
CA GLN A 44 -17.35 -31.20 -0.01
C GLN A 44 -17.27 -30.79 1.45
N ARG A 45 -18.08 -29.79 1.83
CA ARG A 45 -18.23 -29.37 3.22
C ARG A 45 -19.33 -30.17 3.87
N LEU A 46 -19.01 -30.79 4.99
CA LEU A 46 -19.89 -31.69 5.73
C LEU A 46 -20.08 -31.08 7.13
N SER A 47 -21.29 -31.11 7.65
CA SER A 47 -21.55 -30.81 9.06
C SER A 47 -21.94 -32.09 9.78
N LEU A 48 -21.08 -32.58 10.68
CA LEU A 48 -21.24 -33.84 11.41
C LEU A 48 -21.16 -33.54 12.92
N GLY A 49 -22.24 -33.83 13.66
CA GLY A 49 -22.30 -33.61 15.10
C GLY A 49 -22.06 -32.15 15.54
N GLY A 50 -22.58 -31.18 14.76
CA GLY A 50 -22.41 -29.74 15.02
C GLY A 50 -21.03 -29.18 14.68
N ARG A 51 -20.08 -30.00 14.22
CA ARG A 51 -18.75 -29.58 13.78
C ARG A 51 -18.63 -29.66 12.26
N ARG A 52 -17.89 -28.73 11.67
CA ARG A 52 -17.68 -28.66 10.21
C ARG A 52 -16.42 -29.41 9.79
N TYR A 53 -16.55 -30.16 8.72
CA TYR A 53 -15.50 -30.99 8.14
C TYR A 53 -15.43 -30.70 6.64
N VAL A 54 -14.24 -30.84 6.07
CA VAL A 54 -14.03 -30.79 4.63
C VAL A 54 -13.48 -32.15 4.22
N GLY A 55 -14.10 -32.77 3.22
CA GLY A 55 -13.78 -34.14 2.87
C GLY A 55 -14.17 -34.52 1.44
N GLN A 56 -13.61 -35.62 0.97
CA GLN A 56 -13.95 -36.24 -0.30
C GLN A 56 -14.37 -37.69 -0.05
N GLY A 57 -15.46 -38.09 -0.71
CA GLY A 57 -15.94 -39.47 -0.72
C GLY A 57 -15.71 -40.14 -2.07
N ARG A 58 -15.27 -41.40 -2.06
CA ARG A 58 -15.20 -42.27 -3.23
C ARG A 58 -16.05 -43.52 -3.01
N LEU A 59 -16.80 -43.93 -4.03
CA LEU A 59 -17.52 -45.20 -4.04
C LEU A 59 -16.56 -46.29 -4.53
N PHE A 60 -16.47 -47.38 -3.77
CA PHE A 60 -15.77 -48.60 -4.16
C PHE A 60 -16.82 -49.65 -4.56
N GLU A 61 -17.08 -49.74 -5.87
CA GLU A 61 -18.14 -50.55 -6.47
C GLU A 61 -18.06 -52.06 -6.18
N PRO A 62 -16.88 -52.72 -6.11
CA PRO A 62 -16.81 -54.18 -5.91
C PRO A 62 -17.47 -54.70 -4.62
N PHE A 63 -17.58 -53.87 -3.58
CA PHE A 63 -18.16 -54.25 -2.29
C PHE A 63 -19.24 -53.27 -1.79
N ASP A 64 -19.66 -52.32 -2.63
CA ASP A 64 -20.64 -51.28 -2.27
C ASP A 64 -20.21 -50.45 -1.02
N TRP A 65 -18.90 -50.21 -0.89
CA TRP A 65 -18.30 -49.47 0.23
C TRP A 65 -18.07 -48.01 -0.14
N TYR A 66 -18.35 -47.11 0.81
CA TYR A 66 -18.06 -45.69 0.68
C TYR A 66 -16.84 -45.35 1.52
N LEU A 67 -15.78 -44.89 0.85
CA LEU A 67 -14.58 -44.37 1.50
C LEU A 67 -14.73 -42.87 1.65
N LEU A 68 -14.93 -42.38 2.87
CA LEU A 68 -14.97 -40.95 3.18
C LEU A 68 -13.70 -40.55 3.90
N THR A 69 -12.98 -39.59 3.32
CA THR A 69 -11.88 -38.90 3.99
C THR A 69 -12.39 -37.53 4.39
N ALA A 70 -12.39 -37.21 5.67
CA ALA A 70 -12.86 -35.93 6.17
C ALA A 70 -11.91 -35.41 7.24
N GLU A 71 -11.39 -34.20 7.02
CA GLU A 71 -10.60 -33.47 8.00
C GLU A 71 -11.47 -32.37 8.62
N ARG A 72 -11.18 -31.99 9.86
CA ARG A 72 -11.93 -30.89 10.47
C ARG A 72 -11.57 -29.56 9.83
N GLU A 73 -12.57 -28.71 9.62
CA GLU A 73 -12.40 -27.39 9.00
C GLU A 73 -11.46 -26.48 9.82
N ASP A 74 -11.54 -26.54 11.15
CA ASP A 74 -10.68 -25.79 12.07
C ASP A 74 -9.21 -26.17 11.92
N ILE A 75 -8.90 -27.46 11.79
CA ILE A 75 -7.53 -27.93 11.57
C ILE A 75 -7.06 -27.57 10.16
N PHE A 76 -7.91 -27.82 9.16
CA PHE A 76 -7.58 -27.58 7.75
C PHE A 76 -7.22 -26.11 7.49
N TYR A 77 -7.98 -25.16 8.06
CA TYR A 77 -7.74 -23.72 7.89
C TYR A 77 -6.84 -23.09 8.98
N SER A 78 -6.47 -23.80 10.05
CA SER A 78 -5.59 -23.25 11.11
C SER A 78 -4.23 -22.78 10.57
N SER A 79 -3.70 -23.47 9.57
CA SER A 79 -2.47 -23.07 8.88
C SER A 79 -2.67 -21.84 8.00
N VAL A 80 -3.87 -21.67 7.43
CA VAL A 80 -4.22 -20.55 6.57
C VAL A 80 -4.40 -19.26 7.39
N GLY A 81 -4.92 -19.35 8.62
CA GLY A 81 -5.04 -18.20 9.52
C GLY A 81 -3.70 -17.49 9.79
N LYS A 82 -2.61 -18.27 9.93
CA LYS A 82 -1.25 -17.72 10.09
C LYS A 82 -0.75 -17.01 8.83
N ILE A 83 -1.17 -17.46 7.65
CA ILE A 83 -0.85 -16.81 6.37
C ILE A 83 -1.59 -15.47 6.30
N TYR A 84 -2.89 -15.43 6.62
CA TYR A 84 -3.67 -14.19 6.63
C TYR A 84 -3.08 -13.13 7.57
N GLN A 85 -2.68 -13.51 8.79
CA GLN A 85 -2.07 -12.57 9.73
C GLN A 85 -0.74 -12.03 9.22
N ARG A 86 0.15 -12.89 8.69
CA ARG A 86 1.44 -12.45 8.15
C ARG A 86 1.25 -11.54 6.93
N THR A 87 0.35 -11.89 6.01
CA THR A 87 0.03 -11.06 4.85
C THR A 87 -0.54 -9.72 5.26
N ALA A 88 -1.46 -9.68 6.24
CA ALA A 88 -2.02 -8.44 6.75
C ALA A 88 -0.95 -7.51 7.35
N VAL A 89 -0.01 -8.06 8.13
CA VAL A 89 1.10 -7.29 8.71
C VAL A 89 2.01 -6.72 7.60
N ILE A 90 2.36 -7.53 6.60
CA ILE A 90 3.20 -7.07 5.47
C ILE A 90 2.49 -5.96 4.68
N LEU A 91 1.19 -6.10 4.42
CA LEU A 91 0.40 -5.08 3.73
C LEU A 91 0.37 -3.76 4.50
N ILE A 92 0.08 -3.81 5.80
CA ILE A 92 0.06 -2.61 6.66
C ILE A 92 1.46 -1.97 6.71
N ALA A 93 2.52 -2.77 6.88
CA ALA A 93 3.89 -2.26 6.89
C ALA A 93 4.24 -1.58 5.56
N SER A 94 3.88 -2.19 4.42
CA SER A 94 4.13 -1.61 3.10
C SER A 94 3.39 -0.29 2.89
N LEU A 95 2.15 -0.17 3.38
CA LEU A 95 1.37 1.06 3.32
C LEU A 95 2.00 2.18 4.15
N ILE A 96 2.46 1.85 5.36
CA ILE A 96 3.14 2.81 6.24
C ILE A 96 4.44 3.30 5.59
N ILE A 97 5.23 2.40 5.02
CA ILE A 97 6.47 2.76 4.32
C ILE A 97 6.18 3.67 3.12
N ALA A 98 5.16 3.34 2.32
CA ALA A 98 4.77 4.15 1.16
C ALA A 98 4.34 5.57 1.58
N LEU A 99 3.52 5.69 2.63
CA LEU A 99 3.12 6.99 3.20
C LEU A 99 4.33 7.76 3.74
N GLY A 100 5.24 7.09 4.44
CA GLY A 100 6.47 7.69 4.94
C GLY A 100 7.35 8.24 3.82
N LEU A 101 7.56 7.46 2.76
CA LEU A 101 8.32 7.89 1.59
C LEU A 101 7.67 9.08 0.89
N LEU A 102 6.34 9.11 0.77
CA LEU A 102 5.62 10.23 0.17
C LEU A 102 5.82 11.53 0.94
N ILE A 103 5.74 11.48 2.27
CA ILE A 103 5.98 12.64 3.14
C ILE A 103 7.42 13.12 3.02
N VAL A 104 8.39 12.20 3.05
CA VAL A 104 9.81 12.52 2.90
C VAL A 104 10.07 13.18 1.55
N PHE A 105 9.57 12.59 0.46
CA PHE A 105 9.73 13.11 -0.89
C PHE A 105 9.11 14.50 -1.06
N SER A 106 7.91 14.71 -0.50
CA SER A 106 7.26 16.02 -0.51
C SER A 106 8.08 17.09 0.22
N ASN A 107 8.73 16.73 1.33
CA ASN A 107 9.54 17.66 2.10
C ASN A 107 10.90 17.98 1.46
N ILE A 108 11.52 17.02 0.76
CA ILE A 108 12.83 17.20 0.14
C ILE A 108 12.72 17.92 -1.20
N LEU A 109 11.69 17.62 -2.00
CA LEU A 109 11.57 18.15 -3.36
C LEU A 109 10.44 19.17 -3.50
N THR A 110 9.22 18.79 -3.12
CA THR A 110 8.04 19.61 -3.42
C THR A 110 8.02 20.92 -2.62
N LYS A 111 8.41 20.89 -1.34
CA LYS A 111 8.43 22.08 -0.49
C LYS A 111 9.43 23.15 -0.96
N PRO A 112 10.74 22.85 -1.14
CA PRO A 112 11.70 23.86 -1.58
C PRO A 112 11.33 24.48 -2.94
N ILE A 113 10.81 23.67 -3.88
CA ILE A 113 10.37 24.17 -5.18
C ILE A 113 9.18 25.13 -5.02
N LYS A 114 8.20 24.81 -4.16
CA LYS A 114 7.08 25.71 -3.87
C LYS A 114 7.55 27.01 -3.22
N ASP A 115 8.48 26.94 -2.28
CA ASP A 115 9.03 28.12 -1.61
C ASP A 115 9.75 29.02 -2.63
N MET A 116 10.54 28.43 -3.54
CA MET A 116 11.15 29.16 -4.66
C MET A 116 10.13 29.86 -5.54
N VAL A 117 9.08 29.14 -5.97
CA VAL A 117 8.02 29.71 -6.79
C VAL A 117 7.33 30.88 -6.07
N SER A 118 7.10 30.76 -4.76
CA SER A 118 6.53 31.84 -3.97
C SER A 118 7.41 33.09 -3.96
N VAL A 119 8.72 32.94 -3.77
CA VAL A 119 9.68 34.07 -3.80
C VAL A 119 9.71 34.71 -5.18
N ILE A 120 9.76 33.90 -6.24
CA ILE A 120 9.76 34.39 -7.63
C ILE A 120 8.48 35.19 -7.92
N GLN A 121 7.32 34.66 -7.53
CA GLN A 121 6.04 35.33 -7.73
C GLN A 121 5.97 36.67 -6.98
N ASP A 122 6.52 36.71 -5.77
CA ASP A 122 6.59 37.91 -4.94
C ASP A 122 7.48 38.98 -5.60
N ILE A 123 8.67 38.61 -6.11
CA ILE A 123 9.56 39.50 -6.87
C ILE A 123 8.86 40.05 -8.12
N ILE A 124 8.18 39.21 -8.88
CA ILE A 124 7.46 39.63 -10.10
C ILE A 124 6.33 40.62 -9.77
N SER A 125 5.62 40.39 -8.66
CA SER A 125 4.48 41.23 -8.28
C SER A 125 4.89 42.57 -7.65
N THR A 126 5.96 42.59 -6.86
CA THR A 126 6.41 43.78 -6.12
C THR A 126 7.51 44.56 -6.83
N GLY A 127 8.26 43.90 -7.73
CA GLY A 127 9.49 44.43 -8.32
C GLY A 127 10.66 44.52 -7.33
N ASP A 128 10.52 43.96 -6.12
CA ASP A 128 11.56 43.99 -5.08
C ASP A 128 12.57 42.87 -5.30
N LEU A 129 13.71 43.21 -5.91
CA LEU A 129 14.81 42.30 -6.20
C LEU A 129 15.68 41.98 -4.97
N SER A 130 15.40 42.57 -3.80
CA SER A 130 16.15 42.27 -2.57
C SER A 130 15.82 40.91 -1.96
N LYS A 131 14.75 40.26 -2.44
CA LYS A 131 14.30 38.95 -1.96
C LYS A 131 15.17 37.83 -2.54
N ASN A 132 15.50 36.87 -1.69
CA ASN A 132 16.36 35.74 -2.05
C ASN A 132 15.67 34.41 -1.72
N VAL A 133 15.94 33.42 -2.56
CA VAL A 133 15.57 32.02 -2.31
C VAL A 133 16.45 31.46 -1.21
N THR A 134 15.84 30.79 -0.22
CA THR A 134 16.58 30.08 0.83
C THR A 134 17.14 28.75 0.28
N LEU A 135 18.44 28.51 0.49
CA LEU A 135 19.11 27.30 0.03
C LEU A 135 19.14 26.26 1.16
N TRP A 136 18.34 25.20 1.01
CA TRP A 136 18.20 24.15 2.03
C TRP A 136 19.13 22.95 1.79
N TYR A 137 19.54 22.71 0.54
CA TYR A 137 20.24 21.51 0.10
C TYR A 137 21.42 21.86 -0.81
N GLN A 138 22.38 20.95 -0.93
CA GLN A 138 23.56 21.09 -1.82
C GLN A 138 23.40 20.22 -3.09
N ASP A 139 22.16 19.92 -3.47
CA ASP A 139 21.80 19.15 -4.66
C ASP A 139 21.48 20.07 -5.86
N GLU A 140 20.89 19.52 -6.91
CA GLU A 140 20.47 20.26 -8.10
C GLU A 140 19.43 21.35 -7.79
N VAL A 141 18.56 21.14 -6.79
CA VAL A 141 17.56 22.13 -6.37
C VAL A 141 18.25 23.29 -5.65
N GLY A 142 19.22 22.99 -4.79
CA GLY A 142 20.07 23.99 -4.15
C GLY A 142 20.89 24.81 -5.15
N GLN A 143 21.49 24.15 -6.15
CA GLN A 143 22.23 24.83 -7.21
C GLN A 143 21.33 25.76 -8.02
N LEU A 144 20.11 25.33 -8.35
CA LEU A 144 19.14 26.18 -9.04
C LEU A 144 18.82 27.44 -8.23
N GLY A 145 18.58 27.30 -6.92
CA GLY A 145 18.36 28.45 -6.03
C GLY A 145 19.57 29.38 -5.98
N HIS A 146 20.79 28.83 -5.97
CA HIS A 146 22.02 29.61 -5.98
C HIS A 146 22.16 30.45 -7.24
N TYR A 147 22.00 29.84 -8.42
CA TYR A 147 22.08 30.55 -9.70
C TYR A 147 20.96 31.59 -9.85
N PHE A 148 19.76 31.29 -9.33
CA PHE A 148 18.67 32.25 -9.31
C PHE A 148 19.02 33.49 -8.47
N ASN A 149 19.51 33.30 -7.24
CA ASN A 149 19.93 34.43 -6.39
C ASN A 149 21.05 35.26 -7.02
N GLN A 150 22.02 34.60 -7.67
CA GLN A 150 23.08 35.31 -8.40
C GLN A 150 22.52 36.18 -9.52
N MET A 151 21.67 35.62 -10.38
CA MET A 151 21.01 36.38 -11.46
C MET A 151 20.22 37.57 -10.92
N THR A 152 19.48 37.38 -9.83
CA THR A 152 18.65 38.43 -9.22
C THR A 152 19.52 39.55 -8.61
N GLY A 153 20.65 39.21 -8.00
CA GLY A 153 21.62 40.17 -7.48
C GLY A 153 22.32 40.98 -8.59
N GLU A 154 22.63 40.35 -9.73
CA GLU A 154 23.16 41.05 -10.90
C GLU A 154 22.13 42.04 -11.47
N LEU A 155 20.86 41.65 -11.55
CA LEU A 155 19.74 42.51 -11.93
C LEU A 155 19.58 43.71 -10.98
N ASP A 156 19.60 43.50 -9.66
CA ASP A 156 19.48 44.57 -8.67
C ASP A 156 20.64 45.57 -8.77
N SER A 157 21.87 45.07 -8.93
CA SER A 157 23.07 45.90 -9.12
C SER A 157 22.97 46.75 -10.39
N ALA A 158 22.52 46.18 -11.50
CA ALA A 158 22.31 46.92 -12.75
C ALA A 158 21.25 48.02 -12.57
N TYR A 159 20.16 47.73 -11.87
CA TYR A 159 19.10 48.69 -11.58
C TYR A 159 19.60 49.84 -10.69
N GLY A 160 20.43 49.53 -9.68
CA GLY A 160 21.08 50.50 -8.82
C GLY A 160 22.01 51.46 -9.58
N GLN A 161 22.80 50.94 -10.53
CA GLN A 161 23.67 51.76 -11.37
C GLN A 161 22.88 52.74 -12.24
N ILE A 162 21.77 52.28 -12.85
CA ILE A 162 20.90 53.15 -13.65
C ILE A 162 20.31 54.28 -12.79
N LYS A 163 19.82 53.97 -11.58
CA LYS A 163 19.33 54.99 -10.64
C LYS A 163 20.42 56.01 -10.30
N LYS A 164 21.64 55.55 -10.03
CA LYS A 164 22.77 56.43 -9.69
C LYS A 164 23.05 57.44 -10.81
N TYR A 165 23.12 56.98 -12.07
CA TYR A 165 23.32 57.89 -13.21
C TYR A 165 22.17 58.89 -13.38
N ALA A 166 20.93 58.46 -13.17
CA ALA A 166 19.78 59.37 -13.21
C ALA A 166 19.85 60.47 -12.13
N TYR A 167 20.25 60.11 -10.90
CA TYR A 167 20.47 61.07 -9.82
C TYR A 167 21.60 62.06 -10.11
N GLU A 168 22.74 61.58 -10.61
CA GLU A 168 23.89 62.42 -10.97
C GLU A 168 23.51 63.44 -12.07
N MET A 169 22.76 63.02 -13.09
CA MET A 169 22.28 63.92 -14.14
C MET A 169 21.28 64.97 -13.63
N ALA A 170 20.37 64.58 -12.73
CA ALA A 170 19.39 65.50 -12.13
C ALA A 170 20.06 66.56 -11.24
N LEU A 171 21.12 66.18 -10.51
CA LEU A 171 21.91 67.11 -9.71
C LEU A 171 22.73 68.06 -10.59
N TRP A 172 23.27 67.58 -11.71
CA TRP A 172 24.01 68.43 -12.64
C TRP A 172 23.10 69.47 -13.32
N SER A 173 21.92 69.07 -13.79
CA SER A 173 20.98 69.96 -14.49
C SER A 173 20.40 71.06 -13.61
N THR A 174 20.36 70.85 -12.29
CA THR A 174 19.90 71.83 -11.31
C THR A 174 21.01 72.74 -10.78
N SER A 175 22.27 72.52 -11.17
CA SER A 175 23.40 73.33 -10.71
C SER A 175 23.43 74.71 -11.43
N PRO A 176 23.46 75.85 -10.71
CA PRO A 176 23.43 77.20 -11.33
C PRO A 176 24.67 77.58 -12.15
N ARG A 177 25.68 76.69 -12.23
CA ARG A 177 26.92 76.92 -12.99
C ARG A 177 26.78 76.58 -14.47
N ALA A 178 25.76 75.81 -14.88
CA ALA A 178 25.59 75.38 -16.27
C ALA A 178 25.09 76.47 -17.24
N TRP A 179 24.61 77.61 -16.73
CA TRP A 179 24.01 78.70 -17.53
C TRP A 179 24.88 79.99 -17.62
N ARG A 180 26.12 79.96 -17.13
CA ARG A 180 27.09 81.05 -17.32
C ARG A 180 28.15 80.64 -18.34
N GLY A 181 27.85 80.89 -19.60
CA GLY A 181 28.74 80.68 -20.75
C GLY A 181 28.05 81.13 -22.02
#